data_AF-A0A1C3E558-F1
#
_entry.id   AF-A0A1C3E558-F1
#
_cell.length_a   1.000
_cell.length_b   1.000
_cell.length_c   1.000
_cell.angle_alpha   90.00
_cell.angle_beta   90.00
_cell.angle_gamma   90.00
#
_symmetry.space_group_name_H-M   'P 1'
#
loop_
_entity.id
_entity.type
_entity.pdbx_description
1 polymer ?
#
loop_
_entity_poly.entity_id
_entity_poly.type
_entity_poly.pdbx_seq_one_letter_code
_entity_poly.pdbx_strand_id
1 'polypeptide(L)'
;GDEKTVWVVSMGHLMGLFDNDWLGIPRTGRMAFLRYCEFTEVDVTQLGGGKILQSAMFVDIPGVMVQAGVNPFPPQTGAQLIQPGPMTHQGLALETQSPSESEKTLALINKMISDLGNWDNRLSLEDELAQTWHDDMIWWGPTGIGASYTIERYIKQHSGVFRASFSERIFNGHICKFAEGQFGGFFGWPNLSLKPIGGFMGMAASEQFYDMRVVDIYRRDGEKLAENWVFIDLLYFFSQQGIDILSRQKTLSPAKQTN
;
A
#
# COMPACT_ATOMS: atom_id res chain seq x y z
N GLY A 1 -4.04 7.64 -29.83
CA GLY A 1 -2.67 8.08 -30.18
C GLY A 1 -1.77 6.91 -29.94
N ASP A 2 -0.77 6.68 -30.79
CA ASP A 2 0.11 5.52 -30.66
C ASP A 2 0.92 5.63 -29.37
N GLU A 3 0.43 4.98 -28.31
CA GLU A 3 1.12 4.91 -27.02
C GLU A 3 2.47 4.22 -27.25
N LYS A 4 3.54 4.96 -26.99
CA LYS A 4 4.90 4.44 -27.13
C LYS A 4 5.30 3.57 -25.93
N THR A 5 4.63 3.75 -24.80
CA THR A 5 4.90 3.05 -23.55
C THR A 5 3.59 2.61 -22.90
N VAL A 6 3.66 1.51 -22.15
CA VAL A 6 2.57 1.01 -21.31
C VAL A 6 3.08 0.71 -19.91
N TRP A 7 2.19 0.78 -18.92
CA TRP A 7 2.50 0.35 -17.56
C TRP A 7 1.94 -1.05 -17.31
N VAL A 8 2.76 -1.91 -16.70
CA VAL A 8 2.40 -3.25 -16.26
C VAL A 8 2.54 -3.31 -14.75
N VAL A 9 1.59 -3.93 -14.06
CA VAL A 9 1.62 -4.07 -12.60
C VAL A 9 1.64 -5.53 -12.21
N SER A 10 2.51 -5.86 -11.25
CA SER A 10 2.51 -7.16 -10.58
C SER A 10 2.52 -6.94 -9.08
N MET A 11 1.61 -7.61 -8.36
CA MET A 11 1.63 -7.65 -6.90
C MET A 11 1.40 -9.07 -6.40
N GLY A 12 1.96 -9.38 -5.24
CA GLY A 12 1.83 -10.70 -4.66
C GLY A 12 2.81 -10.92 -3.53
N HIS A 13 3.23 -12.16 -3.36
CA HIS A 13 4.21 -12.56 -2.36
C HIS A 13 5.33 -13.35 -3.01
N LEU A 14 6.57 -12.95 -2.75
CA LEU A 14 7.72 -13.81 -2.97
C LEU A 14 7.83 -14.74 -1.77
N MET A 15 7.80 -16.05 -2.01
CA MET A 15 7.92 -17.08 -0.97
C MET A 15 9.31 -17.70 -1.04
N GLY A 16 9.99 -17.84 0.09
CA GLY A 16 11.32 -18.44 0.15
C GLY A 16 11.68 -18.97 1.52
N LEU A 17 12.83 -19.64 1.61
CA LEU A 17 13.44 -20.03 2.88
C LEU A 17 14.24 -18.86 3.46
N PHE A 18 13.98 -18.52 4.73
CA PHE A 18 14.67 -17.43 5.41
C PHE A 18 15.83 -17.94 6.26
N ASP A 19 16.88 -18.40 5.56
CA ASP A 19 18.05 -19.09 6.14
C ASP A 19 19.24 -18.17 6.47
N ASN A 20 19.19 -16.93 6.02
CA ASN A 20 20.23 -15.92 6.24
C ASN A 20 19.63 -14.66 6.86
N ASP A 21 20.38 -14.01 7.75
CA ASP A 21 19.98 -12.72 8.30
C ASP A 21 19.88 -11.71 7.14
N TRP A 22 18.82 -10.89 7.08
CA TRP A 22 18.57 -9.94 5.98
C TRP A 22 18.19 -8.58 6.53
N LEU A 23 18.90 -7.51 6.14
CA LEU A 23 18.68 -6.14 6.63
C LEU A 23 18.73 -5.98 8.16
N GLY A 24 19.38 -6.90 8.88
CA GLY A 24 19.41 -6.94 10.34
C GLY A 24 18.25 -7.72 10.97
N ILE A 25 17.35 -8.28 10.16
CA ILE A 25 16.30 -9.21 10.59
C ILE A 25 16.93 -10.60 10.76
N PRO A 26 16.79 -11.25 11.92
CA PRO A 26 17.36 -12.57 12.16
C PRO A 26 16.66 -13.62 11.30
N ARG A 27 17.44 -14.54 10.74
CA ARG A 27 16.93 -15.73 10.05
C ARG A 27 16.01 -16.54 10.96
N THR A 28 15.02 -17.21 10.36
CA THR A 28 14.12 -18.11 11.08
C THR A 28 14.38 -19.58 10.78
N GLY A 29 15.07 -19.89 9.66
CA GLY A 29 15.21 -21.26 9.14
C GLY A 29 13.87 -21.85 8.67
N ARG A 30 12.89 -20.99 8.38
CA ARG A 30 11.52 -21.36 7.97
C ARG A 30 11.15 -20.62 6.69
N MET A 31 10.01 -20.99 6.13
CA MET A 31 9.37 -20.22 5.06
C MET A 31 9.10 -18.78 5.52
N ALA A 32 9.28 -17.83 4.61
CA ALA A 32 8.87 -16.44 4.75
C ALA A 32 8.22 -15.93 3.46
N PHE A 33 7.34 -14.94 3.61
CA PHE A 33 6.63 -14.27 2.53
C PHE A 33 7.01 -12.78 2.51
N LEU A 34 7.55 -12.32 1.38
CA LEU A 34 7.78 -10.89 1.12
C LEU A 34 6.67 -10.38 0.20
N ARG A 35 5.73 -9.62 0.75
CA ARG A 35 4.68 -8.95 -0.03
C ARG A 35 5.32 -7.86 -0.89
N TYR A 36 4.95 -7.80 -2.16
CA TYR A 36 5.45 -6.79 -3.10
C TYR A 36 4.35 -6.22 -3.99
N CYS A 37 4.59 -5.02 -4.52
CA CYS A 37 3.91 -4.48 -5.69
C CYS A 37 4.95 -3.75 -6.57
N GLU A 38 4.95 -4.04 -7.85
CA GLU A 38 5.83 -3.45 -8.85
C GLU A 38 4.99 -2.83 -9.98
N PHE A 39 5.31 -1.59 -10.32
CA PHE A 39 4.83 -0.92 -11.53
C PHE A 39 6.02 -0.80 -12.49
N THR A 40 5.88 -1.33 -13.70
CA THR A 40 6.94 -1.39 -14.70
C THR A 40 6.48 -0.69 -15.98
N GLU A 41 7.20 0.34 -16.40
CA GLU A 41 6.95 0.99 -17.69
C GLU A 41 7.73 0.26 -18.79
N VAL A 42 7.03 -0.09 -19.87
CA VAL A 42 7.58 -0.84 -21.00
C VAL A 42 7.39 -0.04 -22.28
N ASP A 43 8.47 0.17 -23.04
CA ASP A 43 8.43 0.64 -24.43
C ASP A 43 7.93 -0.50 -25.33
N VAL A 44 6.77 -0.30 -25.96
CA VAL A 44 6.10 -1.29 -26.82
C VAL A 44 6.38 -1.10 -28.30
N THR A 45 7.20 -0.11 -28.67
CA THR A 45 7.54 0.19 -30.07
C THR A 45 8.70 -0.63 -30.61
N GLN A 46 9.47 -1.27 -29.72
CA GLN A 46 10.66 -2.04 -30.11
C GLN A 46 10.30 -3.49 -30.47
N LEU A 47 10.76 -3.93 -31.65
CA LEU A 47 10.66 -5.31 -32.10
C LEU A 47 11.44 -6.24 -31.16
N GLY A 48 10.78 -7.24 -30.56
CA GLY A 48 11.46 -8.30 -29.78
C GLY A 48 11.10 -8.44 -28.30
N GLY A 49 9.98 -7.88 -27.84
CA GLY A 49 9.44 -8.15 -26.48
C GLY A 49 9.36 -6.93 -25.56
N GLY A 50 9.46 -5.72 -26.11
CA GLY A 50 9.43 -4.48 -25.35
C GLY A 50 10.68 -4.27 -24.48
N LYS A 51 10.96 -3.01 -24.12
CA LYS A 51 12.09 -2.66 -23.24
C LYS A 51 11.56 -2.06 -21.95
N ILE A 52 11.95 -2.61 -20.81
CA ILE A 52 11.68 -1.99 -19.50
C ILE A 52 12.44 -0.66 -19.45
N LEU A 53 11.70 0.43 -19.24
CA LEU A 53 12.24 1.78 -19.11
C LEU A 53 12.53 2.12 -17.65
N GLN A 54 11.61 1.76 -16.76
CA GLN A 54 11.72 1.98 -15.32
C GLN A 54 10.78 1.04 -14.56
N SER A 55 11.11 0.79 -13.29
CA SER A 55 10.26 0.08 -12.34
C SER A 55 10.20 0.84 -11.01
N ALA A 56 9.01 0.88 -10.41
CA ALA A 56 8.81 1.27 -9.02
C ALA A 56 8.43 0.02 -8.22
N MET A 57 9.27 -0.39 -7.27
CA MET A 57 9.09 -1.59 -6.46
C MET A 57 8.83 -1.24 -5.00
N PHE A 58 7.73 -1.73 -4.46
CA PHE A 58 7.32 -1.58 -3.07
C PHE A 58 7.30 -2.94 -2.41
N VAL A 59 7.89 -3.04 -1.21
CA VAL A 59 7.99 -4.30 -0.46
C VAL A 59 7.67 -4.09 1.02
N ASP A 60 6.91 -5.01 1.61
CA ASP A 60 6.58 -4.97 3.04
C ASP A 60 7.68 -5.65 3.87
N ILE A 61 8.82 -4.97 4.02
CA ILE A 61 9.93 -5.40 4.89
C ILE A 61 9.45 -5.59 6.35
N PRO A 62 8.66 -4.69 6.95
CA PRO A 62 8.08 -4.91 8.28
C PRO A 62 7.31 -6.23 8.41
N GLY A 63 6.62 -6.68 7.35
CA GLY A 63 5.98 -8.00 7.31
C GLY A 63 6.94 -9.17 7.51
N VAL A 64 8.16 -9.08 6.98
CA VAL A 64 9.22 -10.09 7.22
C VAL A 64 9.75 -10.00 8.66
N MET A 65 9.86 -8.79 9.22
CA MET A 65 10.27 -8.61 10.63
C MET A 65 9.31 -9.34 11.57
N VAL A 66 8.00 -9.15 11.38
CA VAL A 66 6.97 -9.79 12.21
C VAL A 66 7.02 -11.33 12.07
N GLN A 67 7.24 -11.85 10.86
CA GLN A 67 7.43 -13.30 10.65
C GLN A 67 8.66 -13.85 11.40
N ALA A 68 9.69 -13.02 11.62
CA ALA A 68 10.86 -13.36 12.41
C ALA A 68 10.68 -13.17 13.93
N GLY A 69 9.48 -12.81 14.39
CA GLY A 69 9.21 -12.50 15.80
C GLY A 69 9.76 -11.14 16.24
N VAL A 70 10.14 -10.29 15.28
CA VAL A 70 10.64 -8.94 15.52
C VAL A 70 9.52 -7.95 15.30
N ASN A 71 9.15 -7.17 16.33
CA ASN A 71 8.09 -6.19 16.21
C ASN A 71 8.65 -4.79 15.84
N PRO A 72 8.44 -4.28 14.61
CA PRO A 72 8.95 -2.98 14.18
C PRO A 72 8.20 -1.78 14.76
N PHE A 73 6.93 -1.97 15.15
CA PHE A 73 6.00 -0.88 15.47
C PHE A 73 5.21 -1.15 16.76
N PRO A 74 4.55 -0.13 17.34
CA PRO A 74 3.54 -0.35 18.38
C PRO A 74 2.37 -1.23 17.88
N PRO A 75 1.48 -1.66 18.79
CA PRO A 75 0.30 -2.44 18.40
C PRO A 75 -0.49 -1.77 17.28
N GLN A 76 -0.76 -2.55 16.23
CA GLN A 76 -1.54 -2.12 15.07
C GLN A 76 -3.05 -2.13 15.35
N THR A 77 -3.78 -1.28 14.65
CA THR A 77 -5.23 -1.08 14.80
C THR A 77 -6.07 -2.07 13.99
N GLY A 78 -5.55 -2.53 12.85
CA GLY A 78 -6.12 -3.58 12.02
C GLY A 78 -5.45 -4.94 12.22
N ALA A 79 -5.94 -5.97 11.53
CA ALA A 79 -5.44 -7.35 11.65
C ALA A 79 -4.09 -7.55 10.95
N GLN A 80 -3.16 -8.28 11.59
CA GLN A 80 -1.92 -8.73 10.95
C GLN A 80 -2.12 -10.09 10.31
N LEU A 81 -1.78 -10.20 9.03
CA LEU A 81 -1.84 -11.46 8.29
C LEU A 81 -0.96 -11.39 7.04
N ILE A 82 -0.71 -12.56 6.44
CA ILE A 82 -0.29 -12.63 5.04
C ILE A 82 -1.54 -12.36 4.19
N GLN A 83 -1.52 -11.27 3.41
CA GLN A 83 -2.70 -10.83 2.68
C GLN A 83 -3.01 -11.80 1.53
N PRO A 84 -4.27 -12.18 1.31
CA PRO A 84 -4.62 -13.02 0.18
C PRO A 84 -4.59 -12.20 -1.13
N GLY A 85 -4.61 -12.92 -2.25
CA GLY A 85 -5.02 -12.34 -3.53
C GLY A 85 -6.52 -12.00 -3.53
N PRO A 86 -7.05 -11.47 -4.65
CA PRO A 86 -8.45 -11.10 -4.76
C PRO A 86 -9.38 -12.27 -4.45
N MET A 87 -10.47 -12.00 -3.72
CA MET A 87 -11.45 -13.00 -3.32
C MET A 87 -12.06 -13.76 -4.50
N THR A 88 -12.16 -13.09 -5.66
CA THR A 88 -12.70 -13.66 -6.90
C THR A 88 -11.71 -14.58 -7.62
N HIS A 89 -10.45 -14.66 -7.15
CA HIS A 89 -9.34 -15.34 -7.83
C HIS A 89 -9.06 -14.82 -9.25
N GLN A 90 -9.56 -13.64 -9.62
CA GLN A 90 -9.44 -13.05 -10.95
C GLN A 90 -8.27 -12.04 -11.06
N GLY A 91 -7.30 -12.09 -10.15
CA GLY A 91 -6.16 -11.16 -10.14
C GLY A 91 -5.13 -11.37 -11.27
N LEU A 92 -5.29 -12.41 -12.09
CA LEU A 92 -4.42 -12.68 -13.23
C LEU A 92 -5.11 -12.24 -14.53
N ALA A 93 -4.78 -11.05 -15.02
CA ALA A 93 -5.23 -10.54 -16.31
C ALA A 93 -4.29 -11.01 -17.43
N LEU A 94 -4.42 -12.27 -17.85
CA LEU A 94 -3.62 -12.86 -18.94
C LEU A 94 -4.23 -12.61 -20.34
N GLU A 95 -5.50 -12.24 -20.37
CA GLU A 95 -6.27 -11.98 -21.59
C GLU A 95 -6.63 -10.50 -21.70
N THR A 96 -6.81 -10.01 -22.93
CA THR A 96 -7.24 -8.63 -23.18
C THR A 96 -8.56 -8.34 -22.47
N GLN A 97 -8.58 -7.32 -21.62
CA GLN A 97 -9.79 -6.88 -20.93
C GLN A 97 -10.63 -5.93 -21.79
N SER A 98 -11.94 -5.86 -21.51
CA SER A 98 -12.82 -4.89 -22.14
C SER A 98 -12.41 -3.45 -21.78
N PRO A 99 -12.14 -2.57 -22.78
CA PRO A 99 -11.82 -1.17 -22.53
C PRO A 99 -12.91 -0.44 -21.73
N SER A 100 -14.19 -0.72 -22.00
CA SER A 100 -15.30 -0.09 -21.30
C SER A 100 -15.36 -0.47 -19.81
N GLU A 101 -14.92 -1.67 -19.45
CA GLU A 101 -14.87 -2.09 -18.05
C GLU A 101 -13.69 -1.44 -17.33
N SER A 102 -12.53 -1.32 -18.00
CA SER A 102 -11.37 -0.58 -17.49
C SER A 102 -11.72 0.90 -17.25
N GLU A 103 -12.41 1.54 -18.19
CA GLU A 103 -12.86 2.93 -18.08
C GLU A 103 -13.79 3.15 -16.88
N LYS A 104 -14.77 2.25 -16.67
CA LYS A 104 -15.65 2.30 -15.49
C LYS A 104 -14.86 2.19 -14.19
N THR A 105 -13.93 1.24 -14.11
CA THR A 105 -13.09 1.05 -12.92
C THR A 105 -12.24 2.28 -12.64
N LEU A 106 -11.59 2.84 -13.66
CA LEU A 106 -10.77 4.04 -13.51
C LEU A 106 -11.62 5.27 -13.11
N ALA A 107 -12.81 5.42 -13.70
CA ALA A 107 -13.73 6.50 -13.36
C ALA A 107 -14.20 6.41 -11.89
N LEU A 108 -14.53 5.21 -11.42
CA LEU A 108 -14.93 4.98 -10.03
C LEU A 108 -13.79 5.28 -9.05
N ILE A 109 -12.57 4.82 -9.34
CA ILE A 109 -11.37 5.15 -8.54
C ILE A 109 -11.16 6.66 -8.50
N ASN A 110 -11.27 7.35 -9.64
CA ASN A 110 -11.13 8.80 -9.68
C ASN A 110 -12.19 9.54 -8.87
N LYS A 111 -13.45 9.08 -8.92
CA LYS A 111 -14.53 9.63 -8.10
C LYS A 111 -14.21 9.44 -6.61
N MET A 112 -13.82 8.24 -6.20
CA MET A 112 -13.46 7.92 -4.81
C MET A 112 -12.33 8.82 -4.28
N ILE A 113 -11.26 9.01 -5.07
CA ILE A 113 -10.14 9.88 -4.70
C ILE A 113 -10.59 11.34 -4.57
N SER A 114 -11.45 11.80 -5.48
CA SER A 114 -11.99 13.16 -5.46
C SER A 114 -12.85 13.38 -4.21
N ASP A 115 -13.72 12.43 -3.89
CA ASP A 115 -14.59 12.50 -2.72
C ASP A 115 -13.73 12.55 -1.43
N LEU A 116 -12.86 11.55 -1.19
CA LEU A 116 -11.95 11.52 -0.02
C LEU A 116 -10.92 12.67 0.03
N GLY A 117 -10.70 13.33 -1.10
CA GLY A 117 -9.87 14.52 -1.24
C GLY A 117 -10.49 15.76 -0.60
N ASN A 118 -11.82 15.83 -0.54
CA ASN A 118 -12.57 17.01 -0.15
C ASN A 118 -12.81 17.04 1.38
N TRP A 119 -11.91 17.68 2.12
CA TRP A 119 -12.04 17.80 3.58
C TRP A 119 -13.18 18.73 4.02
N ASP A 120 -13.72 19.55 3.11
CA ASP A 120 -14.88 20.41 3.34
C ASP A 120 -16.22 19.71 3.03
N ASN A 121 -16.18 18.40 2.73
CA ASN A 121 -17.37 17.63 2.46
C ASN A 121 -18.28 17.61 3.72
N ARG A 122 -19.58 17.86 3.51
CA ARG A 122 -20.57 17.90 4.60
C ARG A 122 -21.03 16.50 5.04
N LEU A 123 -20.70 15.48 4.25
CA LEU A 123 -21.02 14.10 4.57
C LEU A 123 -20.16 13.60 5.73
N SER A 124 -20.71 12.67 6.50
CA SER A 124 -19.89 11.87 7.40
C SER A 124 -18.89 11.04 6.59
N LEU A 125 -17.78 10.64 7.20
CA LEU A 125 -16.81 9.76 6.52
C LEU A 125 -17.43 8.42 6.09
N GLU A 126 -18.43 7.94 6.83
CA GLU A 126 -19.17 6.72 6.49
C GLU A 126 -20.03 6.92 5.24
N ASP A 127 -20.83 7.99 5.18
CA ASP A 127 -21.65 8.31 4.01
C ASP A 127 -20.80 8.64 2.77
N GLU A 128 -19.65 9.29 2.98
CA GLU A 128 -18.66 9.58 1.94
C GLU A 128 -18.12 8.28 1.32
N LEU A 129 -17.66 7.34 2.14
CA LEU A 129 -17.17 6.04 1.67
C LEU A 129 -18.27 5.23 1.00
N ALA A 130 -19.49 5.23 1.55
CA ALA A 130 -20.62 4.47 1.02
C ALA A 130 -21.05 4.89 -0.39
N GLN A 131 -20.63 6.07 -0.88
CA GLN A 131 -20.85 6.47 -2.28
C GLN A 131 -20.08 5.62 -3.29
N THR A 132 -18.90 5.12 -2.92
CA THR A 132 -17.98 4.46 -3.85
C THR A 132 -17.52 3.08 -3.39
N TRP A 133 -17.72 2.74 -2.11
CA TRP A 133 -17.37 1.46 -1.53
C TRP A 133 -18.59 0.63 -1.19
N HIS A 134 -18.43 -0.70 -1.27
CA HIS A 134 -19.34 -1.63 -0.61
C HIS A 134 -19.21 -1.52 0.91
N ASP A 135 -20.32 -1.73 1.61
CA ASP A 135 -20.37 -1.62 3.08
C ASP A 135 -19.47 -2.66 3.75
N ASP A 136 -19.26 -3.80 3.08
CA ASP A 136 -18.36 -4.89 3.45
C ASP A 136 -16.99 -4.82 2.76
N MET A 137 -16.54 -3.62 2.35
CA MET A 137 -15.22 -3.47 1.73
C MET A 137 -14.09 -4.03 2.59
N ILE A 138 -13.04 -4.53 1.92
CA ILE A 138 -11.82 -4.99 2.58
C ILE A 138 -10.66 -4.07 2.23
N TRP A 139 -9.96 -3.60 3.26
CA TRP A 139 -8.73 -2.84 3.11
C TRP A 139 -7.55 -3.66 3.63
N TRP A 140 -6.69 -4.09 2.71
CA TRP A 140 -5.49 -4.88 2.94
C TRP A 140 -4.27 -3.99 3.18
N GLY A 141 -4.22 -3.39 4.37
CA GLY A 141 -3.14 -2.52 4.82
C GLY A 141 -1.78 -3.19 4.99
N PRO A 142 -0.70 -2.40 5.09
CA PRO A 142 0.65 -2.89 5.36
C PRO A 142 0.82 -3.29 6.84
N THR A 143 1.87 -4.08 7.10
CA THR A 143 2.29 -4.39 8.47
C THR A 143 2.57 -3.11 9.26
N GLY A 144 2.05 -3.04 10.49
CA GLY A 144 2.08 -1.83 11.34
C GLY A 144 0.76 -1.05 11.38
N ILE A 145 -0.06 -1.16 10.34
CA ILE A 145 -1.45 -0.65 10.35
C ILE A 145 -2.44 -1.82 10.38
N GLY A 146 -2.24 -2.81 9.50
CA GLY A 146 -3.07 -4.01 9.42
C GLY A 146 -4.29 -3.89 8.51
N ALA A 147 -4.98 -5.00 8.31
CA ALA A 147 -6.17 -5.08 7.48
C ALA A 147 -7.46 -4.76 8.25
N SER A 148 -8.47 -4.28 7.53
CA SER A 148 -9.81 -4.00 8.08
C SER A 148 -10.90 -4.49 7.13
N TYR A 149 -12.08 -4.77 7.68
CA TYR A 149 -13.25 -5.29 6.97
C TYR A 149 -14.51 -4.53 7.38
N THR A 150 -15.28 -4.05 6.40
CA THR A 150 -16.37 -3.07 6.49
C THR A 150 -15.94 -1.61 6.57
N ILE A 151 -16.79 -0.70 6.09
CA ILE A 151 -16.58 0.76 6.19
C ILE A 151 -16.37 1.18 7.65
N GLU A 152 -17.22 0.73 8.57
CA GLU A 152 -17.14 1.08 9.99
C GLU A 152 -15.76 0.75 10.58
N ARG A 153 -15.25 -0.45 10.30
CA ARG A 153 -13.94 -0.88 10.80
C ARG A 153 -12.80 -0.18 10.09
N TYR A 154 -12.90 0.04 8.78
CA TYR A 154 -11.91 0.84 8.05
C TYR A 154 -11.76 2.24 8.64
N ILE A 155 -12.86 2.89 9.00
CA ILE A 155 -12.85 4.19 9.68
C ILE A 155 -12.15 4.10 11.04
N LYS A 156 -12.58 3.17 11.90
CA LYS A 156 -12.04 3.04 13.27
C LYS A 156 -10.60 2.58 13.30
N GLN A 157 -10.17 1.77 12.33
CA GLN A 157 -8.86 1.12 12.32
C GLN A 157 -7.86 1.82 11.40
N HIS A 158 -8.29 2.63 10.44
CA HIS A 158 -7.36 3.30 9.53
C HIS A 158 -7.72 4.75 9.25
N SER A 159 -8.75 5.03 8.44
CA SER A 159 -8.92 6.37 7.87
C SER A 159 -9.24 7.44 8.91
N GLY A 160 -9.99 7.10 9.97
CA GLY A 160 -10.22 7.99 11.11
C GLY A 160 -8.94 8.24 11.92
N VAL A 161 -8.14 7.21 12.17
CA VAL A 161 -6.84 7.32 12.87
C VAL A 161 -5.88 8.19 12.05
N PHE A 162 -5.82 7.96 10.73
CA PHE A 162 -4.98 8.72 9.81
C PHE A 162 -5.39 10.20 9.80
N ARG A 163 -6.67 10.52 9.59
CA ARG A 163 -7.18 11.91 9.62
C ARG A 163 -6.94 12.58 10.97
N ALA A 164 -7.06 11.86 12.07
CA ALA A 164 -6.80 12.39 13.42
C ALA A 164 -5.31 12.61 13.73
N SER A 165 -4.40 12.04 12.95
CA SER A 165 -2.96 12.11 13.22
C SER A 165 -2.20 13.15 12.38
N PHE A 166 -2.85 13.77 11.39
CA PHE A 166 -2.23 14.75 10.50
C PHE A 166 -3.12 15.99 10.37
N SER A 167 -2.55 17.18 10.63
CA SER A 167 -3.28 18.45 10.48
C SER A 167 -3.34 18.93 9.04
N GLU A 168 -2.32 18.60 8.25
CA GLU A 168 -2.15 19.08 6.88
C GLU A 168 -1.68 17.94 5.98
N ARG A 169 -2.21 17.93 4.76
CA ARG A 169 -1.89 16.96 3.72
C ARG A 169 -1.74 17.68 2.39
N ILE A 170 -0.58 17.50 1.76
CA ILE A 170 -0.32 17.95 0.39
C ILE A 170 -0.37 16.72 -0.50
N PHE A 171 -1.18 16.77 -1.56
CA PHE A 171 -1.23 15.73 -2.57
C PHE A 171 -0.23 16.04 -3.69
N ASN A 172 0.75 15.17 -3.88
CA ASN A 172 1.84 15.36 -4.84
C ASN A 172 1.55 14.71 -6.21
N GLY A 173 0.42 14.01 -6.34
CA GLY A 173 0.02 13.34 -7.57
C GLY A 173 0.35 11.84 -7.61
N HIS A 174 -0.02 11.23 -8.73
CA HIS A 174 0.34 9.86 -9.08
C HIS A 174 1.31 9.90 -10.26
N ILE A 175 2.38 9.12 -10.19
CA ILE A 175 3.30 8.92 -11.33
C ILE A 175 2.60 8.06 -12.39
N CYS A 176 1.89 7.03 -11.93
CA CYS A 176 1.06 6.19 -12.78
C CYS A 176 -0.29 5.95 -12.10
N LYS A 177 -1.36 5.95 -12.90
CA LYS A 177 -2.71 5.57 -12.51
C LYS A 177 -3.45 5.01 -13.71
N PHE A 178 -3.89 3.76 -13.64
CA PHE A 178 -4.61 3.08 -14.73
C PHE A 178 -5.52 1.96 -14.19
N ALA A 179 -6.30 1.36 -15.10
CA ALA A 179 -7.16 0.22 -14.80
C ALA A 179 -7.16 -0.80 -15.94
N GLU A 180 -7.41 -2.05 -15.58
CA GLU A 180 -7.54 -3.19 -16.49
C GLU A 180 -8.70 -4.08 -16.01
N GLY A 181 -9.81 -4.08 -16.76
CA GLY A 181 -11.03 -4.77 -16.40
C GLY A 181 -11.61 -4.22 -15.10
N GLN A 182 -11.79 -5.09 -14.10
CA GLN A 182 -12.31 -4.73 -12.77
C GLN A 182 -11.22 -4.30 -11.78
N PHE A 183 -9.94 -4.35 -12.17
CA PHE A 183 -8.82 -3.95 -11.33
C PHE A 183 -8.30 -2.59 -11.78
N GLY A 184 -7.75 -1.84 -10.85
CA GLY A 184 -7.04 -0.61 -11.17
C GLY A 184 -6.18 -0.17 -10.00
N GLY A 185 -5.30 0.79 -10.24
CA GLY A 185 -4.39 1.21 -9.20
C GLY A 185 -3.53 2.38 -9.60
N PHE A 186 -2.79 2.85 -8.62
CA PHE A 186 -1.86 3.95 -8.78
C PHE A 186 -0.68 3.82 -7.82
N PHE A 187 0.38 4.57 -8.13
CA PHE A 187 1.44 4.83 -7.16
C PHE A 187 1.90 6.29 -7.22
N GLY A 188 2.43 6.77 -6.10
CA GLY A 188 3.12 8.06 -6.01
C GLY A 188 4.44 7.96 -5.27
N TRP A 189 5.41 8.78 -5.67
CA TRP A 189 6.77 8.77 -5.14
C TRP A 189 7.35 10.19 -4.98
N PRO A 190 6.93 10.96 -3.96
CA PRO A 190 5.90 10.63 -2.98
C PRO A 190 4.49 10.88 -3.49
N ASN A 191 3.50 10.27 -2.85
CA ASN A 191 2.09 10.52 -3.14
C ASN A 191 1.53 11.65 -2.28
N LEU A 192 1.94 11.71 -1.02
CA LEU A 192 1.49 12.69 -0.03
C LEU A 192 2.71 13.30 0.68
N SER A 193 2.58 14.55 1.12
CA SER A 193 3.39 15.12 2.19
C SER A 193 2.48 15.45 3.36
N LEU A 194 2.83 14.99 4.57
CA LEU A 194 1.95 15.01 5.74
C LEU A 194 2.61 15.75 6.89
N LYS A 195 1.85 16.57 7.62
CA LYS A 195 2.28 17.22 8.86
C LYS A 195 1.71 16.50 10.08
N PRO A 196 2.52 15.72 10.83
CA PRO A 196 2.03 14.93 11.97
C PRO A 196 1.69 15.81 13.17
N ILE A 197 0.51 15.60 13.76
CA ILE A 197 0.15 16.19 15.06
C ILE A 197 0.31 15.20 16.23
N GLY A 198 0.96 14.08 15.96
CA GLY A 198 1.20 13.00 16.90
C GLY A 198 0.10 11.93 16.87
N GLY A 199 0.39 10.79 17.50
CA GLY A 199 -0.55 9.67 17.62
C GLY A 199 -0.45 8.65 16.48
N PHE A 200 -0.04 9.04 15.26
CA PHE A 200 0.14 8.08 14.17
C PHE A 200 1.17 7.02 14.54
N MET A 201 0.72 5.79 14.74
CA MET A 201 1.55 4.67 15.22
C MET A 201 2.36 5.01 16.49
N GLY A 202 1.79 5.83 17.38
CA GLY A 202 2.42 6.25 18.63
C GLY A 202 3.56 7.27 18.51
N MET A 203 3.75 7.89 17.33
CA MET A 203 4.80 8.88 17.11
C MET A 203 4.42 10.28 17.56
N ALA A 204 5.44 11.11 17.78
CA ALA A 204 5.29 12.50 18.22
C ALA A 204 4.78 13.42 17.10
N ALA A 205 4.28 14.59 17.49
CA ALA A 205 3.97 15.68 16.57
C ALA A 205 5.26 16.27 15.98
N SER A 206 5.14 16.92 14.81
CA SER A 206 6.22 17.66 14.17
C SER A 206 5.67 18.86 13.42
N GLU A 207 6.46 19.95 13.40
CA GLU A 207 6.14 21.11 12.57
C GLU A 207 6.56 20.93 11.10
N GLN A 208 7.27 19.86 10.77
CA GLN A 208 7.75 19.55 9.42
C GLN A 208 6.75 18.67 8.66
N PHE A 209 6.82 18.77 7.33
CA PHE A 209 6.16 17.83 6.43
C PHE A 209 7.07 16.63 6.16
N TYR A 210 6.48 15.44 6.08
CA TYR A 210 7.17 14.21 5.72
C TYR A 210 6.49 13.53 4.53
N ASP A 211 7.32 13.05 3.62
CA ASP A 211 6.86 12.46 2.37
C ASP A 211 6.47 11.00 2.55
N MET A 212 5.32 10.62 2.01
CA MET A 212 4.79 9.27 2.05
C MET A 212 4.66 8.71 0.64
N ARG A 213 5.34 7.60 0.39
CA ARG A 213 5.25 6.82 -0.85
C ARG A 213 4.18 5.76 -0.67
N VAL A 214 3.24 5.71 -1.61
CA VAL A 214 2.04 4.88 -1.49
C VAL A 214 1.73 4.21 -2.82
N VAL A 215 1.28 2.96 -2.72
CA VAL A 215 0.59 2.23 -3.79
C VAL A 215 -0.79 1.87 -3.30
N ASP A 216 -1.76 1.99 -4.18
CA ASP A 216 -3.09 1.41 -4.01
C ASP A 216 -3.46 0.58 -5.24
N ILE A 217 -3.85 -0.66 -5.00
CA ILE A 217 -4.50 -1.53 -5.99
C ILE A 217 -5.93 -1.78 -5.53
N TYR A 218 -6.89 -1.70 -6.44
CA TYR A 218 -8.32 -1.78 -6.19
C TYR A 218 -8.95 -2.91 -7.00
N ARG A 219 -10.00 -3.49 -6.44
CA ARG A 219 -10.98 -4.28 -7.20
C ARG A 219 -12.35 -3.63 -7.12
N ARG A 220 -12.96 -3.42 -8.28
CA ARG A 220 -14.38 -3.06 -8.43
C ARG A 220 -15.25 -4.31 -8.44
N ASP A 221 -16.45 -4.21 -7.86
CA ASP A 221 -17.52 -5.18 -7.96
C ASP A 221 -18.83 -4.45 -8.29
N GLY A 222 -19.34 -4.66 -9.50
CA GLY A 222 -20.44 -3.88 -10.04
C GLY A 222 -20.09 -2.38 -10.07
N GLU A 223 -20.91 -1.55 -9.42
CA GLU A 223 -20.76 -0.10 -9.43
C GLU A 223 -19.94 0.45 -8.25
N LYS A 224 -19.38 -0.42 -7.40
CA LYS A 224 -18.66 -0.03 -6.17
C LYS A 224 -17.30 -0.75 -6.05
N LEU A 225 -16.40 -0.18 -5.25
CA LEU A 225 -15.13 -0.79 -4.89
C LEU A 225 -15.35 -1.79 -3.75
N ALA A 226 -14.69 -2.95 -3.83
CA ALA A 226 -14.84 -4.05 -2.89
C ALA A 226 -13.55 -4.37 -2.12
N GLU A 227 -12.39 -4.29 -2.76
CA GLU A 227 -11.10 -4.61 -2.14
C GLU A 227 -10.03 -3.59 -2.49
N ASN A 228 -9.10 -3.36 -1.56
CA ASN A 228 -7.96 -2.47 -1.73
C ASN A 228 -6.68 -3.04 -1.11
N TRP A 229 -5.63 -3.21 -1.89
CA TRP A 229 -4.30 -3.57 -1.41
C TRP A 229 -3.42 -2.35 -1.40
N VAL A 230 -2.98 -1.97 -0.19
CA VAL A 230 -2.18 -0.75 0.01
C VAL A 230 -0.77 -1.09 0.47
N PHE A 231 0.20 -0.36 -0.08
CA PHE A 231 1.58 -0.37 0.38
C PHE A 231 1.95 1.05 0.79
N ILE A 232 2.55 1.18 1.97
CA ILE A 232 3.07 2.46 2.46
C ILE A 232 4.52 2.21 2.89
N ASP A 233 5.44 3.03 2.37
CA ASP A 233 6.85 2.98 2.78
C ASP A 233 7.02 3.63 4.16
N LEU A 234 6.54 2.93 5.19
CA LEU A 234 6.60 3.38 6.59
C LEU A 234 8.05 3.54 7.07
N LEU A 235 8.96 2.70 6.57
CA LEU A 235 10.38 2.81 6.90
C LEU A 235 10.95 4.15 6.40
N TYR A 236 10.63 4.56 5.17
CA TYR A 236 11.01 5.87 4.64
C TYR A 236 10.30 7.02 5.35
N PHE A 237 9.00 6.88 5.66
CA PHE A 237 8.25 7.92 6.38
C PHE A 237 8.85 8.23 7.75
N PHE A 238 9.27 7.19 8.49
CA PHE A 238 9.88 7.35 9.81
C PHE A 238 11.38 7.69 9.77
N SER A 239 12.12 7.29 8.73
CA SER A 239 13.53 7.66 8.61
C SER A 239 13.72 9.17 8.43
N GLN A 240 12.81 9.84 7.72
CA GLN A 240 12.79 11.31 7.60
C GLN A 240 12.57 12.00 8.96
N GLN A 241 11.93 11.31 9.91
CA GLN A 241 11.72 11.76 11.29
C GLN A 241 12.91 11.40 12.21
N GLY A 242 13.99 10.85 11.66
CA GLY A 242 15.16 10.41 12.42
C GLY A 242 14.98 9.06 13.11
N ILE A 243 13.94 8.30 12.78
CA ILE A 243 13.64 6.99 13.38
C ILE A 243 14.02 5.88 12.40
N ASP A 244 15.20 5.30 12.60
CA ASP A 244 15.65 4.12 11.86
C ASP A 244 15.16 2.82 12.53
N ILE A 245 14.04 2.30 12.04
CA ILE A 245 13.39 1.09 12.55
C ILE A 245 14.24 -0.16 12.35
N LEU A 246 14.96 -0.26 11.22
CA LEU A 246 15.79 -1.43 10.92
C LEU A 246 17.03 -1.44 11.83
N SER A 247 17.67 -0.29 12.04
CA SER A 247 18.83 -0.20 12.93
C SER A 247 18.46 -0.36 14.41
N ARG A 248 17.30 0.14 14.87
CA ARG A 248 16.84 -0.04 16.25
C ARG A 248 16.79 -1.52 16.67
N GLN A 249 16.47 -2.42 15.74
CA GLN A 249 16.41 -3.85 16.01
C GLN A 249 17.78 -4.49 16.23
N LYS A 250 18.82 -4.00 15.54
CA LYS A 250 20.19 -4.49 15.73
C LYS A 250 20.69 -4.24 17.16
N THR A 251 20.29 -3.13 17.76
CA THR A 251 20.70 -2.75 19.13
C THR A 251 19.95 -3.55 20.20
N LEU A 252 18.74 -4.03 19.91
CA LEU A 252 17.89 -4.78 20.85
C LEU A 252 18.07 -6.30 20.76
N SER A 253 18.66 -6.79 19.67
CA SER A 253 19.01 -8.21 19.52
C SER A 253 20.24 -8.50 20.38
N PRO A 254 20.23 -9.54 21.27
CA PRO A 254 21.43 -9.91 22.01
C PRO A 254 22.57 -10.17 21.02
N ALA A 255 23.73 -9.56 21.24
CA ALA A 255 24.94 -9.96 20.53
C ALA A 255 25.07 -11.48 20.68
N LYS A 256 25.08 -12.21 19.56
CA LYS A 256 25.33 -13.65 19.54
C LYS A 256 26.62 -13.85 20.33
N GLN A 257 26.54 -14.36 21.56
CA GLN A 257 27.69 -14.94 22.23
C GLN A 257 28.07 -16.14 21.37
N THR A 258 29.10 -15.96 20.56
CA THR A 258 29.75 -17.03 19.85
C THR A 258 30.37 -17.94 20.90
N ASN A 259 29.79 -19.13 21.09
CA ASN A 259 30.51 -20.26 21.67
C ASN A 259 31.44 -20.86 20.62
#